data_AF-A0A0C4WSD9-F1
#
_entry.id   AF-A0A0C4WSD9-F1
#
_cell.length_a   1.000
_cell.length_b   1.000
_cell.length_c   1.000
_cell.angle_alpha   90.00
_cell.angle_beta   90.00
_cell.angle_gamma   90.00
#
_symmetry.space_group_name_H-M   'P 1'
#
loop_
_entity.id
_entity.type
_entity.pdbx_description
1 polymer ?
#
loop_
_entity_poly.entity_id
_entity_poly.type
_entity_poly.pdbx_seq_one_letter_code
_entity_poly.pdbx_strand_id
1 'polypeptide(L)'
;MAGSNGLEGDTARSSDSSACRSSSRNSSARAAGRIPRGPGSNNGMLAGKRAMLVVTTGGWESHYSPRGINGPIDDILFPIQHGILFYPGFDVLPPFVLYRASRIDDAAFSRACDTLGQRLDDLWKTAPIPFRRQNAGAYDVPKLTLRPNLAPGQRGFGIHASRE
;
A
#
# COMPACT_ATOMS: atom_id res chain seq x y z
N MET A 1 -70.86 22.50 1.86
CA MET A 1 -71.01 21.49 2.93
C MET A 1 -71.30 20.15 2.27
N ALA A 2 -70.32 19.26 2.24
CA ALA A 2 -70.48 17.86 1.91
C ALA A 2 -69.54 17.11 2.86
N GLY A 3 -70.12 16.25 3.70
CA GLY A 3 -69.38 15.39 4.62
C GLY A 3 -69.18 14.01 4.02
N SER A 4 -68.11 13.34 4.44
CA SER A 4 -68.11 11.95 4.94
C SER A 4 -66.66 11.57 5.25
N ASN A 5 -66.29 11.70 6.53
CA ASN A 5 -65.13 11.06 7.12
C ASN A 5 -65.61 9.82 7.87
N GLY A 6 -65.01 8.68 7.57
CA GLY A 6 -65.02 7.48 8.40
C GLY A 6 -64.13 6.43 7.73
N LEU A 7 -63.40 5.56 8.40
CA LEU A 7 -62.91 5.42 9.77
C LEU A 7 -62.00 4.17 9.69
N GLU A 8 -61.15 3.98 10.70
CA GLU A 8 -60.48 2.72 11.08
C GLU A 8 -59.20 2.26 10.36
N GLY A 9 -58.18 2.01 11.19
CA GLY A 9 -56.94 1.35 10.82
C GLY A 9 -55.79 1.56 11.80
N ASP A 10 -56.07 1.60 13.10
CA ASP A 10 -55.06 1.63 14.16
C ASP A 10 -54.50 0.21 14.36
N THR A 11 -53.18 0.03 14.32
CA THR A 11 -52.50 -1.11 14.99
C THR A 11 -50.99 -0.86 15.06
N ALA A 12 -50.56 -0.38 16.21
CA ALA A 12 -49.20 -0.59 16.69
C ALA A 12 -49.00 -2.08 17.01
N ARG A 13 -47.92 -2.70 16.50
CA ARG A 13 -47.11 -3.63 17.30
C ARG A 13 -45.75 -3.94 16.68
N SER A 14 -44.80 -4.01 17.61
CA SER A 14 -43.39 -4.34 17.50
C SER A 14 -43.05 -5.51 16.58
N SER A 15 -41.93 -5.39 15.87
CA SER A 15 -41.02 -6.53 15.77
C SER A 15 -39.60 -6.08 16.10
N ASP A 16 -39.07 -6.81 17.06
CA ASP A 16 -37.72 -6.78 17.60
C ASP A 16 -36.70 -6.97 16.47
N SER A 17 -35.66 -6.15 16.46
CA SER A 17 -34.42 -6.46 15.74
C SER A 17 -33.27 -6.09 16.66
N SER A 18 -33.21 -6.84 17.76
CA SER A 18 -31.98 -7.40 18.31
C SER A 18 -30.74 -6.52 18.15
N ALA A 19 -30.47 -5.75 19.20
CA ALA A 19 -29.14 -5.55 19.76
C ALA A 19 -27.98 -5.89 18.80
N CYS A 20 -27.60 -4.95 17.94
CA CYS A 20 -26.29 -4.93 17.33
C CYS A 20 -25.28 -4.63 18.45
N ARG A 21 -24.98 -5.65 19.26
CA ARG A 21 -23.98 -5.59 20.32
C ARG A 21 -22.68 -5.20 19.64
N SER A 22 -22.22 -4.00 19.96
CA SER A 22 -20.85 -3.57 19.76
C SER A 22 -19.94 -4.54 20.51
N SER A 23 -19.55 -5.62 19.86
CA SER A 23 -18.40 -6.39 20.30
C SER A 23 -17.17 -5.53 20.02
N SER A 24 -16.84 -4.70 21.01
CA SER A 24 -15.49 -4.19 21.22
C SER A 24 -14.56 -5.39 21.29
N ARG A 25 -14.09 -5.82 20.11
CA ARG A 25 -12.89 -6.64 20.03
C ARG A 25 -11.75 -5.66 20.09
N ASN A 26 -11.27 -5.44 21.31
CA ASN A 26 -9.93 -4.98 21.55
C ASN A 26 -9.00 -5.88 20.73
N SER A 27 -8.65 -5.41 19.54
CA SER A 27 -7.68 -6.05 18.67
C SER A 27 -6.34 -5.73 19.31
N SER A 28 -6.01 -6.41 20.40
CA SER A 28 -4.62 -6.45 20.83
C SER A 28 -3.87 -7.00 19.63
N ALA A 29 -2.90 -6.22 19.15
CA ALA A 29 -1.94 -6.67 18.17
C ALA A 29 -1.20 -7.85 18.82
N ARG A 30 -1.76 -9.06 18.68
CA ARG A 30 -1.04 -10.29 18.95
C ARG A 30 0.13 -10.28 18.00
N ALA A 31 1.32 -10.20 18.57
CA ALA A 31 2.58 -10.41 17.89
C ALA A 31 2.42 -11.55 16.89
N ALA A 32 2.79 -11.27 15.64
CA ALA A 32 2.72 -12.16 14.49
C ALA A 32 2.86 -13.64 14.90
N GLY A 33 1.78 -14.39 14.70
CA GLY A 33 1.77 -15.83 14.85
C GLY A 33 2.94 -16.43 14.09
N ARG A 34 3.69 -17.29 14.78
CA ARG A 34 4.88 -17.97 14.30
C ARG A 34 4.67 -18.56 12.90
N ILE A 35 5.17 -17.87 11.89
CA ILE A 35 5.20 -18.37 10.51
C ILE A 35 6.16 -19.57 10.48
N PRO A 36 5.73 -20.75 9.98
CA PRO A 36 6.59 -21.93 9.93
C PRO A 36 7.82 -21.64 9.08
N ARG A 37 9.02 -21.72 9.67
CA ARG A 37 10.29 -21.69 8.94
C ARG A 37 10.64 -23.12 8.53
N GLY A 38 10.24 -23.52 7.33
CA GLY A 38 10.76 -24.73 6.69
C GLY A 38 12.23 -24.52 6.26
N PRO A 39 13.07 -25.57 6.27
CA PRO A 39 14.45 -25.47 5.83
C PRO A 39 14.46 -25.47 4.29
N GLY A 40 14.40 -24.28 3.65
CA GLY A 40 14.50 -24.22 2.19
C GLY A 40 14.24 -22.91 1.45
N SER A 41 13.50 -21.93 1.99
CA SER A 41 13.31 -20.65 1.27
C SER A 41 13.51 -19.44 2.17
N ASN A 42 14.62 -18.74 1.93
CA ASN A 42 14.65 -17.29 2.13
C ASN A 42 13.54 -16.67 1.25
N ASN A 43 12.67 -15.78 1.75
CA ASN A 43 11.76 -14.90 0.98
C ASN A 43 10.23 -15.12 1.03
N GLY A 44 9.63 -15.72 2.06
CA GLY A 44 8.17 -15.62 2.24
C GLY A 44 7.33 -16.32 1.14
N MET A 45 6.00 -16.24 1.24
CA MET A 45 5.08 -17.02 0.40
C MET A 45 4.99 -16.56 -1.06
N LEU A 46 5.41 -15.32 -1.36
CA LEU A 46 5.27 -14.69 -2.68
C LEU A 46 6.61 -14.50 -3.39
N ALA A 47 7.67 -15.17 -2.90
CA ALA A 47 8.97 -15.22 -3.55
C ALA A 47 8.87 -15.58 -5.04
N GLY A 48 9.63 -14.88 -5.88
CA GLY A 48 9.70 -15.10 -7.33
C GLY A 48 8.53 -14.50 -8.12
N LYS A 49 7.58 -13.83 -7.45
CA LYS A 49 6.54 -13.03 -8.11
C LYS A 49 6.96 -11.57 -8.15
N ARG A 50 6.51 -10.83 -9.17
CA ARG A 50 6.69 -9.36 -9.27
C ARG A 50 5.39 -8.62 -8.98
N ALA A 51 5.52 -7.42 -8.44
CA ALA A 51 4.39 -6.51 -8.21
C ALA A 51 4.76 -5.07 -8.60
N MET A 52 3.85 -4.36 -9.26
CA MET A 52 3.99 -2.94 -9.59
C MET A 52 2.74 -2.20 -9.14
N LEU A 53 2.90 -1.04 -8.51
CA LEU A 53 1.78 -0.15 -8.22
C LEU A 53 1.51 0.75 -9.43
N VAL A 54 0.23 0.95 -9.75
CA VAL A 54 -0.25 1.94 -10.71
C VAL A 54 -1.14 2.90 -9.93
N VAL A 55 -0.73 4.15 -9.80
CA VAL A 55 -1.34 5.14 -8.89
C VAL A 55 -1.69 6.41 -9.67
N THR A 56 -2.88 6.93 -9.44
CA THR A 56 -3.29 8.26 -9.93
C THR A 56 -3.40 9.23 -8.78
N THR A 57 -2.93 10.46 -8.95
CA THR A 57 -3.05 11.51 -7.93
C THR A 57 -3.68 12.77 -8.52
N GLY A 58 -4.37 13.55 -7.68
CA GLY A 58 -4.89 14.86 -8.08
C GLY A 58 -3.85 15.99 -8.00
N GLY A 59 -2.81 15.83 -7.17
CA GLY A 59 -1.77 16.83 -6.97
C GLY A 59 -0.78 16.94 -8.14
N TRP A 60 0.03 17.99 -8.10
CA TRP A 60 1.15 18.16 -9.02
C TRP A 60 2.31 17.29 -8.55
N GLU A 61 3.16 16.84 -9.48
CA GLU A 61 4.38 16.09 -9.15
C GLU A 61 5.25 16.83 -8.12
N SER A 62 5.38 18.16 -8.25
CA SER A 62 6.14 19.00 -7.32
C SER A 62 5.63 18.94 -5.88
N HIS A 63 4.33 18.68 -5.66
CA HIS A 63 3.75 18.54 -4.32
C HIS A 63 4.27 17.30 -3.60
N TYR A 64 4.75 16.30 -4.37
CA TYR A 64 5.30 15.05 -3.89
C TYR A 64 6.83 14.95 -4.06
N SER A 65 7.49 16.09 -4.29
CA SER A 65 8.95 16.16 -4.36
C SER A 65 9.58 16.03 -2.96
N PRO A 66 10.92 15.90 -2.84
CA PRO A 66 11.62 15.85 -1.55
C PRO A 66 11.29 16.98 -0.57
N ARG A 67 10.81 18.12 -1.08
CA ARG A 67 10.41 19.29 -0.28
C ARG A 67 8.95 19.70 -0.53
N GLY A 68 8.18 18.85 -1.20
CA GLY A 68 6.78 19.07 -1.49
C GLY A 68 5.92 18.89 -0.23
N ILE A 69 4.82 19.64 -0.15
CA ILE A 69 3.97 19.66 1.05
C ILE A 69 3.32 18.31 1.37
N ASN A 70 3.10 17.46 0.37
CA ASN A 70 2.54 16.13 0.58
C ASN A 70 3.60 15.12 1.04
N GLY A 71 4.88 15.47 0.95
CA GLY A 71 6.02 14.58 1.17
C GLY A 71 6.40 13.77 -0.08
N PRO A 72 7.61 13.17 -0.09
CA PRO A 72 8.11 12.40 -1.22
C PRO A 72 7.16 11.25 -1.61
N ILE A 73 6.86 11.07 -2.89
CA ILE A 73 5.93 10.01 -3.33
C ILE A 73 6.38 8.61 -2.88
N ASP A 74 7.68 8.33 -2.91
CA ASP A 74 8.23 7.03 -2.52
C ASP A 74 8.07 6.77 -1.02
N ASP A 75 8.15 7.81 -0.19
CA ASP A 75 7.93 7.70 1.26
C ASP A 75 6.45 7.41 1.56
N ILE A 76 5.54 8.02 0.80
CA ILE A 76 4.08 7.75 0.92
C ILE A 76 3.75 6.32 0.51
N LEU A 77 4.40 5.81 -0.54
CA LEU A 77 4.16 4.45 -1.05
C LEU A 77 4.93 3.36 -0.28
N PHE A 78 5.90 3.73 0.56
CA PHE A 78 6.73 2.80 1.33
C PHE A 78 5.92 1.79 2.17
N PRO A 79 4.87 2.16 2.93
CA PRO A 79 4.10 1.19 3.70
C PRO A 79 3.45 0.10 2.84
N ILE A 80 3.09 0.42 1.59
CA ILE A 80 2.50 -0.54 0.65
C ILE A 80 3.61 -1.36 0.00
N GLN A 81 4.60 -0.71 -0.61
CA GLN A 81 5.66 -1.39 -1.35
C GLN A 81 6.55 -2.23 -0.43
N HIS A 82 7.02 -1.69 0.68
CA HIS A 82 7.87 -2.42 1.62
C HIS A 82 7.05 -3.28 2.59
N GLY A 83 6.00 -2.70 3.19
CA GLY A 83 5.25 -3.36 4.27
C GLY A 83 4.26 -4.43 3.81
N ILE A 84 3.67 -4.29 2.63
CA ILE A 84 2.62 -5.21 2.12
C ILE A 84 3.16 -6.09 0.99
N LEU A 85 3.94 -5.55 0.06
CA LEU A 85 4.41 -6.32 -1.11
C LEU A 85 5.76 -7.01 -0.85
N PHE A 86 6.77 -6.27 -0.42
CA PHE A 86 8.10 -6.84 -0.18
C PHE A 86 8.12 -7.80 1.03
N TYR A 87 7.37 -7.49 2.10
CA TYR A 87 7.30 -8.32 3.31
C TYR A 87 6.99 -9.81 3.04
N PRO A 88 5.95 -10.18 2.26
CA PRO A 88 5.69 -11.58 1.91
C PRO A 88 6.56 -12.13 0.77
N GLY A 89 7.43 -11.31 0.14
CA GLY A 89 8.46 -11.80 -0.79
C GLY A 89 8.39 -11.32 -2.24
N PHE A 90 7.53 -10.36 -2.60
CA PHE A 90 7.52 -9.86 -3.98
C PHE A 90 8.83 -9.16 -4.35
N ASP A 91 9.24 -9.32 -5.61
CA ASP A 91 10.13 -8.41 -6.30
C ASP A 91 9.31 -7.16 -6.69
N VAL A 92 9.39 -6.11 -5.88
CA VAL A 92 8.58 -4.91 -6.04
C VAL A 92 9.21 -4.00 -7.09
N LEU A 93 8.49 -3.71 -8.16
CA LEU A 93 8.94 -2.81 -9.22
C LEU A 93 8.71 -1.34 -8.82
N PRO A 94 9.45 -0.39 -9.42
CA PRO A 94 9.14 1.03 -9.30
C PRO A 94 7.66 1.30 -9.59
N PRO A 95 7.00 2.24 -8.90
CA PRO A 95 5.59 2.52 -9.14
C PRO A 95 5.43 3.27 -10.47
N PHE A 96 4.26 3.16 -11.10
CA PHE A 96 3.80 4.10 -12.12
C PHE A 96 2.86 5.09 -11.43
N VAL A 97 3.19 6.38 -11.48
CA VAL A 97 2.39 7.43 -10.84
C VAL A 97 1.98 8.46 -11.87
N LEU A 98 0.67 8.62 -12.07
CA LEU A 98 0.09 9.64 -12.91
C LEU A 98 -0.36 10.82 -12.05
N TYR A 99 0.30 11.97 -12.20
CA TYR A 99 -0.03 13.20 -11.49
C TYR A 99 -1.10 14.02 -12.23
N ARG A 100 -1.81 14.88 -11.48
CA ARG A 100 -2.89 15.75 -11.99
C ARG A 100 -3.95 15.00 -12.81
N ALA A 101 -4.22 13.75 -12.47
CA ALA A 101 -5.11 12.89 -13.24
C ALA A 101 -6.54 13.45 -13.39
N SER A 102 -7.00 14.28 -12.43
CA SER A 102 -8.31 14.94 -12.48
C SER A 102 -8.44 16.05 -13.53
N ARG A 103 -7.33 16.49 -14.14
CA ARG A 103 -7.29 17.55 -15.17
C ARG A 103 -6.40 17.19 -16.35
N ILE A 104 -6.25 15.90 -16.63
CA ILE A 104 -5.48 15.42 -17.76
C ILE A 104 -6.23 15.71 -19.07
N ASP A 105 -5.51 16.15 -20.11
CA ASP A 105 -6.05 16.27 -21.46
C ASP A 105 -5.86 14.96 -22.25
N ASP A 106 -6.57 14.81 -23.37
CA ASP A 106 -6.55 13.57 -24.17
C ASP A 106 -5.15 13.20 -24.66
N ALA A 107 -4.34 14.21 -25.02
CA ALA A 107 -2.99 13.98 -25.50
C ALA A 107 -2.07 13.47 -24.38
N ALA A 108 -2.18 14.05 -23.18
CA ALA A 108 -1.46 13.61 -21.99
C ALA A 108 -1.93 12.22 -21.53
N PHE A 109 -3.23 11.94 -21.62
CA PHE A 109 -3.77 10.62 -21.31
C PHE A 109 -3.24 9.55 -22.27
N SER A 110 -3.25 9.81 -23.58
CA SER A 110 -2.66 8.90 -24.58
C SER A 110 -1.20 8.61 -24.27
N ARG A 111 -0.38 9.64 -23.99
CA ARG A 111 1.03 9.46 -23.58
C ARG A 111 1.16 8.62 -22.31
N ALA A 112 0.27 8.81 -21.33
CA ALA A 112 0.26 8.02 -20.11
C ALA A 112 -0.07 6.54 -20.37
N CYS A 113 -1.02 6.26 -21.27
CA CYS A 113 -1.33 4.91 -21.72
C CYS A 113 -0.12 4.26 -22.42
N ASP A 114 0.54 4.97 -23.33
CA ASP A 114 1.73 4.45 -24.03
C ASP A 114 2.87 4.15 -23.03
N THR A 115 3.08 5.07 -22.08
CA THR A 115 4.11 4.90 -21.04
C THR A 115 3.78 3.72 -20.13
N LEU A 116 2.52 3.56 -19.72
CA LEU A 116 2.09 2.41 -18.91
C LEU A 116 2.20 1.10 -19.70
N GLY A 117 1.83 1.10 -20.99
CA GLY A 117 1.99 -0.04 -21.88
C GLY A 117 3.44 -0.52 -21.94
N GLN A 118 4.38 0.41 -22.18
CA GLN A 118 5.81 0.09 -22.19
C GLN A 118 6.27 -0.49 -20.84
N ARG A 119 5.78 0.05 -19.72
CA ARG A 119 6.10 -0.46 -18.37
C ARG A 119 5.60 -1.89 -18.15
N LEU A 120 4.48 -2.27 -18.75
CA LEU A 120 3.95 -3.63 -18.70
C LEU A 120 4.73 -4.57 -19.63
N ASP A 121 5.16 -4.11 -20.80
CA ASP A 121 6.01 -4.88 -21.71
C ASP A 121 7.39 -5.18 -21.11
N ASP A 122 7.91 -4.25 -20.30
CA ASP A 122 9.19 -4.38 -19.61
C ASP A 122 9.07 -4.94 -18.19
N LEU A 123 7.91 -5.48 -17.79
CA LEU A 123 7.65 -5.95 -16.42
C LEU A 123 8.70 -6.97 -15.93
N TRP A 124 9.19 -7.83 -16.82
CA TRP A 124 10.19 -8.85 -16.51
C TRP A 124 11.64 -8.39 -16.68
N LYS A 125 11.86 -7.26 -17.35
CA LYS A 125 13.20 -6.68 -17.60
C LYS A 125 13.56 -5.62 -16.57
N THR A 126 12.56 -4.85 -16.12
CA THR A 126 12.72 -3.75 -15.17
C THR A 126 13.33 -4.27 -13.86
N ALA A 127 14.36 -3.60 -13.36
CA ALA A 127 14.96 -3.93 -12.08
C ALA A 127 13.96 -3.63 -10.93
N PRO A 128 13.76 -4.55 -9.97
CA PRO A 128 12.99 -4.27 -8.76
C PRO A 128 13.67 -3.19 -7.91
N ILE A 129 12.87 -2.52 -7.08
CA ILE A 129 13.39 -1.66 -6.00
C ILE A 129 14.25 -2.54 -5.08
N PRO A 130 15.51 -2.18 -4.84
CA PRO A 130 16.45 -3.05 -4.15
C PRO A 130 16.31 -2.91 -2.62
N PHE A 131 15.14 -3.29 -2.10
CA PHE A 131 14.90 -3.30 -0.66
C PHE A 131 15.82 -4.31 0.04
N ARG A 132 16.39 -3.87 1.17
CA ARG A 132 17.28 -4.68 2.01
C ARG A 132 16.46 -5.76 2.70
N ARG A 133 16.81 -7.03 2.48
CA ARG A 133 16.17 -8.16 3.17
C ARG A 133 16.55 -8.21 4.64
N GLN A 134 15.56 -8.48 5.50
CA GLN A 134 15.74 -8.51 6.96
C GLN A 134 16.86 -9.47 7.42
N ASN A 135 16.86 -10.71 6.89
CA ASN A 135 17.75 -11.79 7.32
C ASN A 135 18.92 -12.04 6.35
N ALA A 136 19.34 -11.02 5.59
CA ALA A 136 20.43 -11.12 4.62
C ALA A 136 21.66 -10.27 4.99
N GLY A 137 21.85 -9.99 6.29
CA GLY A 137 23.05 -9.33 6.80
C GLY A 137 23.02 -7.80 6.84
N ALA A 138 21.96 -7.15 6.36
CA ALA A 138 21.81 -5.69 6.43
C ALA A 138 21.40 -5.18 7.83
N TYR A 139 20.70 -6.01 8.60
CA TYR A 139 20.14 -5.63 9.90
C TYR A 139 20.77 -6.46 11.03
N ASP A 140 20.90 -5.84 12.19
CA ASP A 140 21.30 -6.53 13.42
C ASP A 140 20.12 -7.33 13.99
N VAL A 141 20.29 -8.64 14.13
CA VAL A 141 19.27 -9.53 14.71
C VAL A 141 19.60 -9.74 16.19
N PRO A 142 18.63 -9.60 17.12
CA PRO A 142 17.19 -9.48 16.93
C PRO A 142 16.64 -8.04 16.90
N LYS A 143 17.49 -7.02 16.98
CA LYS A 143 17.06 -5.61 17.10
C LYS A 143 16.33 -5.08 15.85
N LEU A 144 16.57 -5.70 14.70
CA LEU A 144 16.06 -5.32 13.38
C LEU A 144 16.38 -3.86 13.01
N THR A 145 17.52 -3.35 13.49
CA THR A 145 18.07 -2.04 13.15
C THR A 145 19.10 -2.17 12.05
N LEU A 146 19.12 -1.23 11.10
CA LEU A 146 20.11 -1.23 10.01
C LEU A 146 21.51 -1.09 10.62
N ARG A 147 22.46 -1.90 10.12
CA ARG A 147 23.85 -1.84 10.60
C ARG A 147 24.47 -0.45 10.36
N PRO A 148 25.27 0.07 11.31
CA PRO A 148 25.77 1.45 11.27
C PRO A 148 26.70 1.75 10.10
N ASN A 149 27.32 0.73 9.50
CA ASN A 149 28.16 0.88 8.31
C ASN A 149 27.35 1.00 7.01
N LEU A 150 26.02 0.77 7.05
CA LEU A 150 25.12 0.95 5.91
C LEU A 150 24.36 2.28 6.07
N ALA A 151 24.43 3.13 5.05
CA ALA A 151 23.82 4.47 5.04
C ALA A 151 24.20 5.33 6.29
N PRO A 152 25.50 5.53 6.57
CA PRO A 152 25.95 6.23 7.76
C PRO A 152 25.39 7.65 7.84
N GLY A 153 24.87 8.03 9.00
CA GLY A 153 24.28 9.35 9.24
C GLY A 153 22.90 9.57 8.61
N GLN A 154 22.40 8.64 7.79
CA GLN A 154 21.08 8.73 7.16
C GLN A 154 19.98 8.11 8.03
N ARG A 155 18.74 8.54 7.82
CA ARG A 155 17.53 8.08 8.53
C ARG A 155 16.34 8.08 7.56
N GLY A 156 15.19 7.58 8.03
CA GLY A 156 13.95 7.53 7.25
C GLY A 156 13.88 6.32 6.32
N PHE A 157 12.87 6.27 5.45
CA PHE A 157 12.56 5.07 4.67
C PHE A 157 13.63 4.73 3.62
N GLY A 158 14.27 5.74 3.04
CA GLY A 158 15.27 5.57 1.99
C GLY A 158 16.50 4.71 2.37
N ILE A 159 16.81 4.53 3.67
CA ILE A 159 17.93 3.69 4.11
C ILE A 159 17.68 2.19 3.87
N HIS A 160 16.41 1.81 3.70
CA HIS A 160 15.98 0.43 3.51
C HIS A 160 16.07 -0.04 2.06
N ALA A 161 16.44 0.84 1.12
CA ALA A 161 16.86 0.45 -0.22
C ALA A 161 18.38 0.59 -0.33
N SER A 162 19.04 -0.32 -1.07
CA SER A 162 20.43 -0.06 -1.48
C SER A 162 20.46 0.98 -2.59
N ARG A 163 21.33 1.96 -2.44
CA ARG A 163 21.74 2.81 -3.57
C ARG A 163 22.87 2.04 -4.26
N GLU A 164 22.71 1.74 -5.54
CA GLU A 164 23.86 1.40 -6.39
C GLU A 164 24.73 2.65 -6.60
#